data_AF-A0A0U5CY51-F1
#
_entry.id   AF-A0A0U5CY51-F1
#
_cell.length_a   1.000
_cell.length_b   1.000
_cell.length_c   1.000
_cell.angle_alpha   90.00
_cell.angle_beta   90.00
_cell.angle_gamma   90.00
#
_symmetry.space_group_name_H-M   'P 1'
#
loop_
_entity.id
_entity.type
_entity.pdbx_description
1 polymer ?
#
loop_
_entity_poly.entity_id
_entity_poly.type
_entity_poly.pdbx_seq_one_letter_code
_entity_poly.pdbx_strand_id
1 'polypeptide(L)'
;MILDQGIGYAKVADGYQDYAMMRNIDQLNYLHRPIMIAISRKGFGQKLFNLAKEDRLGVTLIAETAMYLRGGRVLRVHDVEETSQLVKMIDTIENSYWFRSTNSQSPRQ
;
A
#
# COMPACT_ATOMS: atom_id res chain seq x y z
N MET A 1 12.62 11.06 -9.61
CA MET A 1 11.67 11.92 -8.86
C MET A 1 10.48 11.08 -8.44
N ILE A 2 10.09 11.13 -7.17
CA ILE A 2 8.99 10.35 -6.56
C ILE A 2 8.00 11.34 -5.95
N LEU A 3 6.70 11.06 -6.02
CA LEU A 3 5.64 11.92 -5.47
C LEU A 3 5.20 11.43 -4.08
N ASP A 4 4.91 12.34 -3.16
CA ASP A 4 4.34 12.04 -1.83
C ASP A 4 3.12 12.95 -1.62
N GLN A 5 2.00 12.37 -1.18
CA GLN A 5 0.79 13.12 -0.85
C GLN A 5 0.85 13.81 0.52
N GLY A 6 1.84 13.48 1.36
CA GLY A 6 1.99 14.08 2.67
C GLY A 6 0.94 13.60 3.68
N ILE A 7 0.51 12.34 3.60
CA ILE A 7 -0.43 11.74 4.56
C ILE A 7 0.10 11.90 5.99
N GLY A 8 -0.72 12.35 6.93
CA GLY A 8 -0.35 12.61 8.32
C GLY A 8 0.19 14.02 8.59
N TYR A 9 0.20 14.89 7.57
CA TYR A 9 0.42 16.34 7.71
C TYR A 9 -0.87 17.16 7.55
N ALA A 10 -2.03 16.49 7.48
CA ALA A 10 -3.32 17.14 7.44
C ALA A 10 -3.49 18.12 8.62
N LYS A 11 -3.98 19.33 8.31
CA LYS A 11 -4.23 20.37 9.31
C LYS A 11 -5.49 20.10 10.13
N VAL A 12 -6.41 19.27 9.60
CA VAL A 12 -7.66 18.93 10.26
C VAL A 12 -7.42 17.78 11.24
N ALA A 13 -7.84 17.98 12.50
CA ALA A 13 -7.52 17.08 13.60
C ALA A 13 -8.24 15.72 13.52
N ASP A 14 -9.39 15.64 12.84
CA ASP A 14 -10.21 14.42 12.75
C ASP A 14 -9.56 13.25 12.00
N GLY A 15 -8.54 13.53 11.17
CA GLY A 15 -7.84 12.53 10.36
C GLY A 15 -8.55 12.11 9.07
N TYR A 16 -9.76 12.60 8.77
CA TYR A 16 -10.50 12.21 7.55
C TYR A 16 -9.81 12.67 6.27
N GLN A 17 -9.04 13.76 6.32
CA GLN A 17 -8.19 14.16 5.21
C GLN A 17 -7.11 13.12 4.90
N ASP A 18 -6.50 12.50 5.92
CA ASP A 18 -5.52 11.43 5.73
C ASP A 18 -6.16 10.21 5.08
N TYR A 19 -7.36 9.81 5.52
CA TYR A 19 -8.09 8.69 4.92
C TYR A 19 -8.52 8.99 3.48
N ALA A 20 -8.90 10.23 3.19
CA ALA A 20 -9.23 10.65 1.83
C ALA A 20 -8.01 10.60 0.90
N MET A 21 -6.83 11.03 1.38
CA MET A 21 -5.57 10.92 0.64
C MET A 21 -5.19 9.45 0.40
N MET A 22 -5.29 8.58 1.42
CA MET A 22 -5.06 7.14 1.27
C MET A 22 -6.00 6.50 0.24
N ARG A 23 -7.30 6.85 0.28
CA ARG A 23 -8.33 6.34 -0.65
C ARG A 23 -8.06 6.76 -2.10
N ASN A 24 -7.52 7.95 -2.30
CA ASN A 24 -7.33 8.59 -3.60
C ASN A 24 -5.84 8.67 -3.98
N ILE A 25 -5.02 7.71 -3.55
CA ILE A 25 -3.58 7.74 -3.82
C ILE A 25 -3.29 7.79 -5.33
N ASP A 26 -4.11 7.11 -6.12
CA ASP A 26 -4.08 7.03 -7.58
C ASP A 26 -4.33 8.36 -8.30
N GLN A 27 -4.88 9.37 -7.64
CA GLN A 27 -5.16 10.67 -8.27
C GLN A 27 -3.90 11.38 -8.77
N LEU A 28 -2.70 11.00 -8.34
CA LEU A 28 -1.45 11.55 -8.88
C LEU A 28 -0.86 10.72 -10.03
N ASN A 29 -1.49 9.61 -10.42
CA ASN A 29 -0.98 8.74 -11.49
C ASN A 29 -0.89 9.45 -12.86
N TYR A 30 -1.71 10.48 -13.09
CA TYR A 30 -1.65 11.29 -14.33
C TYR A 30 -0.32 12.03 -14.50
N LEU A 31 0.47 12.18 -13.43
CA LEU A 31 1.79 12.79 -13.48
C LEU A 31 2.87 11.81 -13.98
N HIS A 32 2.53 10.55 -14.22
CA HIS A 32 3.43 9.50 -14.71
C HIS A 32 4.72 9.38 -13.88
N ARG A 33 4.58 9.43 -12.55
CA ARG A 33 5.66 9.25 -11.59
C ARG A 33 5.23 8.26 -10.51
N PRO A 34 6.16 7.47 -9.95
CA PRO A 34 5.85 6.59 -8.84
C PRO A 34 5.42 7.41 -7.61
N ILE A 35 4.43 6.86 -6.89
CA ILE A 35 3.88 7.49 -5.67
C ILE A 35 4.41 6.74 -4.44
N MET A 36 4.86 7.51 -3.46
CA MET A 36 5.35 7.02 -2.18
C MET A 36 4.20 6.85 -1.18
N ILE A 37 4.23 5.72 -0.47
CA ILE A 37 3.42 5.40 0.69
C ILE A 37 4.33 5.58 1.92
N ALA A 38 4.16 6.69 2.64
CA ALA A 38 4.97 7.02 3.83
C ALA A 38 4.07 7.15 5.07
N ILE A 39 3.48 6.04 5.51
CA ILE A 39 2.45 6.03 6.57
C ILE A 39 2.83 5.24 7.82
N SER A 40 4.01 4.62 7.83
CA SER A 40 4.46 3.72 8.88
C SER A 40 4.41 4.33 10.29
N ARG A 41 3.66 3.67 11.19
CA ARG A 41 3.43 4.03 12.61
C ARG A 41 2.83 5.43 12.86
N LYS A 42 2.21 6.08 11.85
CA LYS A 42 1.61 7.43 12.00
C LYS A 42 0.39 7.46 12.92
N GLY A 43 -0.01 8.67 13.30
CA GLY A 43 -1.02 8.94 14.33
C GLY A 43 -2.43 8.42 14.03
N PHE A 44 -2.76 8.03 12.80
CA PHE A 44 -4.08 7.47 12.49
C PHE A 44 -4.37 6.18 13.27
N GLY A 45 -3.36 5.36 13.57
CA GLY A 45 -3.53 4.18 14.42
C GLY A 45 -3.97 4.53 15.84
N GLN A 46 -3.47 5.65 16.38
CA GLN A 46 -3.97 6.19 17.66
C GLN A 46 -5.40 6.70 17.50
N LYS A 47 -5.67 7.49 16.46
CA LYS A 47 -6.96 8.18 16.31
C LYS A 47 -8.12 7.20 16.10
N LEU A 48 -7.93 6.15 15.29
CA LEU A 48 -8.99 5.18 14.98
C LEU A 48 -9.11 4.08 16.04
N PHE A 49 -7.99 3.60 16.57
CA PHE A 49 -7.95 2.36 17.36
C PHE A 49 -7.34 2.55 18.75
N ASN A 50 -6.94 3.76 19.12
CA ASN A 50 -6.27 4.08 20.39
C ASN A 50 -4.97 3.31 20.64
N LEU A 51 -4.27 2.90 19.57
CA LEU A 51 -3.05 2.09 19.65
C LEU A 51 -1.80 2.91 19.95
N ALA A 52 -1.00 2.45 20.92
CA ALA A 52 0.35 2.94 21.14
C ALA A 52 1.22 2.74 19.89
N LYS A 53 2.29 3.53 19.73
CA LYS A 53 3.10 3.56 18.50
C LYS A 53 3.62 2.18 18.08
N GLU A 54 3.97 1.35 19.06
CA GLU A 54 4.58 0.04 18.83
C GLU A 54 3.57 -1.01 18.39
N ASP A 55 2.29 -0.82 18.72
CA ASP A 55 1.20 -1.72 18.36
C ASP A 55 0.56 -1.36 17.00
N ARG A 56 1.10 -0.35 16.30
CA ARG A 56 0.53 0.14 15.03
C ARG A 56 0.94 -0.64 13.80
N LEU A 57 1.79 -1.67 13.93
CA LEU A 57 2.29 -2.44 12.79
C LEU A 57 1.13 -3.04 11.98
N GLY A 58 0.21 -3.76 12.62
CA GLY A 58 -0.90 -4.42 11.92
C GLY A 58 -1.78 -3.43 11.13
N VAL A 59 -2.16 -2.31 11.75
CA VAL A 59 -2.97 -1.28 11.07
C VAL A 59 -2.20 -0.53 9.99
N THR A 60 -0.87 -0.40 10.14
CA THR A 60 0.01 0.15 9.11
C THR A 60 0.02 -0.75 7.88
N LEU A 61 0.27 -2.05 8.05
CA LEU A 61 0.30 -3.03 6.95
C LEU A 61 -1.04 -3.10 6.20
N ILE A 62 -2.17 -3.02 6.91
CA ILE A 62 -3.51 -2.96 6.29
C ILE A 62 -3.64 -1.73 5.40
N ALA A 63 -3.25 -0.55 5.90
CA ALA A 63 -3.34 0.68 5.13
C ALA A 63 -2.34 0.71 3.94
N GLU A 64 -1.12 0.18 4.13
CA GLU A 64 -0.12 0.04 3.08
C GLU A 64 -0.60 -0.89 1.97
N THR A 65 -1.25 -2.00 2.32
CA THR A 65 -1.88 -2.91 1.35
C THR A 65 -2.92 -2.19 0.51
N ALA A 66 -3.84 -1.46 1.16
CA ALA A 66 -4.90 -0.73 0.46
C ALA A 66 -4.35 0.32 -0.52
N MET A 67 -3.25 1.00 -0.14
CA MET A 67 -2.60 2.00 -0.98
C MET A 67 -1.74 1.39 -2.10
N TYR A 68 -1.09 0.26 -1.83
CA TYR A 68 -0.27 -0.46 -2.82
C TYR A 68 -1.14 -0.99 -3.97
N LEU A 69 -2.27 -1.62 -3.63
CA LEU A 69 -3.27 -2.08 -4.60
C LEU A 69 -3.85 -0.92 -5.44
N ARG A 70 -3.88 0.29 -4.89
CA ARG A 70 -4.33 1.51 -5.58
C ARG A 70 -3.25 2.22 -6.40
N GLY A 71 -2.07 1.62 -6.60
CA GLY A 71 -1.06 2.22 -7.47
C GLY A 71 0.09 2.92 -6.75
N GLY A 72 0.15 2.90 -5.41
CA GLY A 72 1.37 3.25 -4.70
C GLY A 72 2.50 2.28 -5.05
N ARG A 73 3.72 2.79 -5.25
CA ARG A 73 4.86 1.99 -5.76
C ARG A 73 6.13 2.06 -4.93
N VAL A 74 6.23 3.01 -4.00
CA VAL A 74 7.39 3.13 -3.12
C VAL A 74 6.92 3.14 -1.67
N LEU A 75 7.21 2.10 -0.90
CA LEU A 75 6.86 2.08 0.53
C LEU A 75 8.04 2.58 1.37
N ARG A 76 7.80 3.59 2.21
CA ARG A 76 8.78 4.10 3.19
C ARG A 76 8.37 3.64 4.58
N VAL A 77 9.11 2.68 5.13
CA VAL A 77 8.70 1.93 6.32
C VAL A 77 9.81 1.85 7.37
N HIS A 78 9.41 1.61 8.62
CA HIS A 78 10.33 1.23 9.71
C HIS A 78 10.50 -0.29 9.79
N ASP A 79 9.43 -1.03 9.51
CA ASP A 79 9.29 -2.47 9.68
C ASP A 79 9.50 -3.16 8.32
N VAL A 80 10.78 -3.26 7.90
CA VAL A 80 11.16 -3.67 6.53
C VAL A 80 10.79 -5.12 6.24
N GLU A 81 10.97 -6.02 7.19
CA GLU A 81 10.73 -7.45 7.00
C GLU A 81 9.25 -7.72 6.72
N GLU A 82 8.36 -7.20 7.57
CA GLU A 82 6.92 -7.39 7.48
C GLU A 82 6.35 -6.70 6.24
N THR A 83 6.85 -5.51 5.89
CA THR A 83 6.45 -4.83 4.66
C THR A 83 6.91 -5.61 3.42
N SER A 84 8.10 -6.20 3.44
CA SER A 84 8.58 -7.04 2.33
C SER A 84 7.73 -8.31 2.18
N GLN A 85 7.28 -8.91 3.29
CA GLN A 85 6.36 -10.05 3.26
C GLN A 85 5.00 -9.65 2.68
N LEU A 86 4.47 -8.48 3.08
CA LEU A 86 3.24 -7.90 2.52
C LEU A 86 3.34 -7.76 1.00
N VAL A 87 4.37 -7.08 0.48
CA VAL A 87 4.53 -6.86 -0.97
C VAL A 87 4.58 -8.19 -1.72
N LYS A 88 5.42 -9.13 -1.25
CA LYS A 88 5.54 -10.46 -1.86
C LYS A 88 4.22 -11.22 -1.86
N MET A 89 3.47 -11.17 -0.76
CA MET A 89 2.20 -11.87 -0.63
C MET A 89 1.16 -11.28 -1.58
N ILE A 90 1.00 -9.95 -1.60
CA ILE A 90 0.04 -9.28 -2.48
C ILE A 90 0.37 -9.53 -3.94
N ASP A 91 1.62 -9.38 -4.35
CA ASP A 91 2.04 -9.68 -5.73
C ASP A 91 1.78 -11.16 -6.09
N THR A 92 1.99 -12.08 -5.16
CA THR A 92 1.70 -13.51 -5.39
C THR A 92 0.20 -13.74 -5.60
N ILE A 93 -0.66 -13.11 -4.80
CA ILE A 93 -2.12 -13.21 -4.91
C ILE A 93 -2.60 -12.63 -6.25
N GLU A 94 -2.18 -11.41 -6.59
CA GLU A 94 -2.61 -10.70 -7.81
C GLU A 94 -2.18 -11.41 -9.10
N ASN A 95 -1.07 -12.15 -9.06
CA ASN A 95 -0.56 -12.91 -10.21
C ASN A 95 -0.92 -14.41 -10.16
N SER A 96 -1.76 -14.83 -9.23
CA SER A 96 -2.17 -16.23 -9.08
C SER A 96 -3.20 -16.65 -10.14
N TYR A 97 -3.31 -17.96 -10.38
CA TYR A 97 -4.25 -18.53 -11.36
C TYR A 97 -4.72 -19.92 -10.90
N TRP A 98 -5.95 -20.29 -11.25
CA TRP A 98 -6.55 -21.58 -10.88
C TRP A 98 -6.00 -22.76 -11.68
N PHE A 99 -5.83 -22.55 -12.99
CA PHE A 99 -5.29 -23.56 -13.91
C PHE A 99 -4.13 -22.94 -14.66
N ARG A 100 -2.98 -23.61 -14.67
CA ARG A 100 -1.86 -23.20 -15.52
C ARG A 100 -2.27 -23.49 -16.95
N SER A 101 -2.48 -22.47 -17.78
CA SER A 101 -2.66 -22.71 -19.22
C SER A 101 -1.39 -23.35 -19.76
N THR A 102 -1.40 -24.67 -19.90
CA THR A 102 -0.39 -25.43 -20.65
C THR A 102 -0.69 -25.28 -22.13
N ASN A 103 -0.33 -24.13 -22.72
CA ASN A 103 -0.27 -24.03 -24.17
C ASN A 103 1.19 -24.04 -24.61
N SER A 104 1.74 -25.24 -24.74
CA SER A 104 2.87 -25.51 -25.61
C SER A 104 2.72 -26.90 -26.25
N GLN A 105 2.12 -26.87 -27.45
CA GLN A 105 2.29 -27.77 -28.58
C GLN A 105 1.62 -29.16 -28.54
N SER A 106 0.55 -29.27 -29.30
CA SER A 106 0.09 -30.53 -29.90
C SER A 106 0.99 -30.86 -31.11
N PRO A 107 1.52 -32.09 -31.25
CA PRO A 107 2.30 -32.48 -32.42
C PRO A 107 1.36 -32.83 -33.57
N ARG A 108 1.25 -31.95 -34.57
CA ARG A 108 0.62 -32.16 -35.89
C ARG A 108 1.23 -31.13 -36.84
N GLN A 109 1.87 -31.43 -37.96
CA GLN A 109 2.21 -32.66 -38.71
C GLN A 109 3.57 -32.40 -39.36
#